data_AF-A0A7S1I4T9-F1
#
_entry.id   AF-A0A7S1I4T9-F1
#
_cell.length_a   1.000
_cell.length_b   1.000
_cell.length_c   1.000
_cell.angle_alpha   90.00
_cell.angle_beta   90.00
_cell.angle_gamma   90.00
#
_symmetry.space_group_name_H-M   'P 1'
#
loop_
_entity.id
_entity.type
_entity.pdbx_description
1 polymer ?
#
loop_
_entity_poly.entity_id
_entity_poly.type
_entity_poly.pdbx_seq_one_letter_code
_entity_poly.pdbx_strand_id
1 'polypeptide(L)'
;GLPSYLSELNTKVDVPEWARFYVIKSYSEDDIHKSIKYSVWASTENGNRNLEKGWKASQGKGPVYLFFSVNASGQFCGCAQMTSSIDYKQKLDCWADDKWSGKFSVKWLFIKDIPNRHFIHIILENNENKPVTNSRDTQEVPIDKGRQMMEIFRS
;
A
#
# COMPACT_ATOMS: atom_id res chain seq x y z
N GLY A 1 10.95 -29.18 16.20
CA GLY A 1 9.85 -28.40 15.63
C GLY A 1 9.91 -26.99 16.18
N LEU A 2 9.63 -25.97 15.37
CA LEU A 2 9.59 -24.58 15.83
C LEU A 2 8.49 -24.38 16.90
N PRO A 3 8.69 -23.48 17.89
CA PRO A 3 7.68 -23.09 18.87
C PRO A 3 6.36 -22.62 18.24
N SER A 4 5.22 -22.95 18.86
CA SER A 4 3.86 -22.67 18.34
C SER A 4 3.61 -21.19 18.04
N TYR A 5 4.17 -20.26 18.82
CA TYR A 5 4.03 -18.82 18.55
C TYR A 5 4.74 -18.38 17.25
N LEU A 6 5.81 -19.09 16.85
CA LEU A 6 6.47 -18.86 15.57
C LEU A 6 5.69 -19.48 14.40
N SER A 7 4.85 -20.50 14.65
CA SER A 7 3.89 -20.99 13.65
C SER A 7 2.70 -20.06 13.46
N GLU A 8 2.30 -19.30 14.49
CA GLU A 8 1.25 -18.27 14.41
C GLU A 8 1.70 -17.03 13.63
N LEU A 9 2.99 -16.65 13.71
CA LEU A 9 3.54 -15.59 12.85
C LEU A 9 3.61 -15.96 11.36
N ASN A 10 3.40 -17.25 11.04
CA ASN A 10 3.33 -17.78 9.68
C ASN A 10 1.89 -18.09 9.25
N THR A 11 0.89 -17.72 10.06
CA THR A 11 -0.52 -17.82 9.65
C THR A 11 -0.85 -16.70 8.69
N LYS A 12 -1.37 -17.10 7.53
CA LYS A 12 -1.89 -16.27 6.45
C LYS A 12 -2.49 -14.98 7.02
N VAL A 13 -2.04 -13.83 6.53
CA VAL A 13 -2.91 -12.65 6.52
C VAL A 13 -4.11 -13.07 5.67
N ASP A 14 -5.17 -13.59 6.30
CA ASP A 14 -6.39 -13.96 5.60
C ASP A 14 -6.97 -12.67 5.05
N VAL A 15 -6.69 -12.44 3.76
CA VAL A 15 -7.18 -11.28 3.03
C VAL A 15 -8.69 -11.45 2.90
N PRO A 16 -9.49 -10.62 3.60
CA PRO A 16 -10.94 -10.74 3.51
C PRO A 16 -11.43 -10.53 2.07
N GLU A 17 -12.55 -11.14 1.69
CA GLU A 17 -13.11 -11.06 0.33
C GLU A 17 -13.47 -9.64 -0.12
N TRP A 18 -13.57 -8.72 0.82
CA TRP A 18 -13.92 -7.33 0.60
C TRP A 18 -12.72 -6.40 0.82
N ALA A 19 -11.49 -6.95 0.91
CA ALA A 19 -10.28 -6.16 0.98
C ALA A 19 -10.06 -5.37 -0.32
N ARG A 20 -9.52 -4.17 -0.18
CA ARG A 20 -9.17 -3.31 -1.31
C ARG A 20 -7.67 -3.09 -1.33
N PHE A 21 -7.10 -2.96 -2.52
CA PHE A 21 -5.66 -2.87 -2.71
C PHE A 21 -5.31 -1.71 -3.61
N TYR A 22 -4.25 -0.99 -3.26
CA TYR A 22 -3.73 0.12 -4.05
C TYR A 22 -2.21 0.05 -4.14
N VAL A 23 -1.66 0.43 -5.30
CA VAL A 23 -0.23 0.76 -5.41
C VAL A 23 -0.02 2.19 -4.95
N ILE A 24 1.01 2.40 -4.13
CA ILE A 24 1.48 3.73 -3.71
C ILE A 24 2.85 3.98 -4.33
N LYS A 25 2.98 5.10 -5.05
CA LYS A 25 4.23 5.51 -5.69
C LYS A 25 4.79 6.73 -4.98
N SER A 26 5.92 6.55 -4.31
CA SER A 26 6.64 7.65 -3.67
C SER A 26 7.70 8.23 -4.62
N TYR A 27 7.94 9.54 -4.55
CA TYR A 27 9.09 10.16 -5.21
C TYR A 27 10.36 10.10 -4.35
N SER A 28 10.23 9.81 -3.05
CA SER A 28 11.33 9.83 -2.09
C SER A 28 11.33 8.60 -1.19
N GLU A 29 12.52 8.11 -0.87
CA GLU A 29 12.72 7.07 0.14
C GLU A 29 12.56 7.64 1.55
N ASP A 30 12.94 8.90 1.78
CA ASP A 30 12.77 9.58 3.07
C ASP A 30 11.30 9.60 3.51
N ASP A 31 10.41 9.75 2.53
CA ASP A 31 8.96 9.73 2.70
C ASP A 31 8.48 8.35 3.20
N ILE A 32 9.05 7.28 2.67
CA ILE A 32 8.80 5.90 3.15
C ILE A 32 9.31 5.75 4.59
N HIS A 33 10.53 6.20 4.88
CA HIS A 33 11.10 6.15 6.22
C HIS A 33 10.28 6.92 7.26
N LYS A 34 9.79 8.12 6.90
CA LYS A 34 8.88 8.91 7.76
C LYS A 34 7.56 8.18 7.97
N SER A 35 7.01 7.58 6.93
CA SER A 35 5.77 6.79 7.02
C SER A 35 5.91 5.60 7.97
N ILE A 36 7.02 4.88 7.89
CA ILE A 36 7.33 3.77 8.80
C ILE A 36 7.45 4.29 10.23
N LYS A 37 8.22 5.36 10.44
CA LYS A 37 8.50 5.92 11.77
C LYS A 37 7.26 6.50 12.46
N TYR A 38 6.41 7.20 11.70
CA TYR A 38 5.30 7.96 12.25
C TYR A 38 3.93 7.32 11.95
N SER A 39 3.89 6.20 11.23
CA SER A 39 2.66 5.46 10.90
C SER A 39 1.62 6.33 10.18
N VAL A 40 2.08 7.18 9.26
CA VAL A 40 1.23 8.12 8.50
C VAL A 40 1.63 8.20 7.04
N TRP A 41 0.65 8.44 6.17
CA TRP A 41 0.89 8.71 4.77
C TRP A 41 0.06 9.88 4.27
N ALA A 42 0.53 10.49 3.19
CA ALA A 42 -0.18 11.46 2.38
C ALA A 42 0.13 11.16 0.91
N SER A 43 -0.89 11.16 0.05
CA SER A 43 -0.73 11.11 -1.40
C SER A 43 -1.04 12.50 -1.99
N THR A 44 -0.97 12.64 -3.31
CA THR A 44 -1.43 13.84 -4.04
C THR A 44 -2.91 14.09 -3.75
N GLU A 45 -3.42 15.30 -3.97
CA GLU A 45 -4.84 15.61 -3.74
C GLU A 45 -5.78 14.63 -4.46
N ASN A 46 -5.45 14.28 -5.71
CA ASN A 46 -6.23 13.31 -6.46
C ASN A 46 -6.09 11.88 -5.91
N GLY A 47 -4.88 11.48 -5.51
CA GLY A 47 -4.65 10.19 -4.90
C GLY A 47 -5.34 10.05 -3.55
N ASN A 48 -5.30 11.08 -2.70
CA ASN A 48 -6.06 11.16 -1.45
C ASN A 48 -7.57 11.01 -1.72
N ARG A 49 -8.14 11.74 -2.69
CA ARG A 49 -9.55 11.55 -3.06
C ARG A 49 -9.87 10.11 -3.48
N ASN A 50 -8.96 9.46 -4.22
CA ASN A 50 -9.16 8.08 -4.67
C ASN A 50 -9.10 7.09 -3.49
N LEU A 51 -8.09 7.20 -2.63
CA LEU A 51 -7.95 6.37 -1.44
C LEU A 51 -9.11 6.56 -0.46
N GLU A 52 -9.57 7.81 -0.27
CA GLU A 52 -10.72 8.12 0.57
C GLU A 52 -12.02 7.51 0.02
N LYS A 53 -12.21 7.51 -1.30
CA LYS A 53 -13.34 6.79 -1.93
C LYS A 53 -13.25 5.29 -1.65
N GLY A 54 -12.07 4.70 -1.81
CA GLY A 54 -11.83 3.29 -1.49
C GLY A 54 -12.08 2.95 -0.02
N TRP A 55 -11.58 3.78 0.88
CA TRP A 55 -11.77 3.67 2.32
C TRP A 55 -13.26 3.72 2.69
N LYS A 56 -14.00 4.71 2.20
CA LYS A 56 -15.45 4.82 2.43
C LYS A 56 -16.24 3.67 1.82
N ALA A 57 -15.87 3.21 0.62
CA ALA A 57 -16.51 2.08 -0.05
C ALA A 57 -16.30 0.76 0.72
N SER A 58 -15.24 0.64 1.52
CA SER A 58 -15.06 -0.51 2.41
C SER A 58 -16.14 -0.59 3.49
N GLN A 59 -16.83 0.52 3.81
CA GLN A 59 -17.86 0.63 4.86
C GLN A 59 -17.43 0.04 6.22
N GLY A 60 -16.12 0.05 6.53
CA GLY A 60 -15.57 -0.61 7.71
C GLY A 60 -15.63 -2.15 7.69
N LYS A 61 -16.10 -2.74 6.58
CA LYS A 61 -16.11 -4.19 6.37
C LYS A 61 -14.69 -4.69 6.13
N GLY A 62 -13.89 -3.94 5.37
CA GLY A 62 -12.64 -4.44 4.79
C GLY A 62 -11.38 -3.63 5.01
N PRO A 63 -10.22 -4.29 5.16
CA PRO A 63 -8.95 -3.60 5.15
C PRO A 63 -8.67 -2.99 3.77
N VAL A 64 -8.06 -1.82 3.77
CA VAL A 64 -7.46 -1.21 2.58
C VAL A 64 -5.96 -1.36 2.70
N TYR A 65 -5.35 -2.13 1.80
CA TYR A 65 -3.93 -2.39 1.75
C TYR A 65 -3.24 -1.56 0.67
N LEU A 66 -2.02 -1.15 0.97
CA LEU A 66 -1.21 -0.23 0.18
C LEU A 66 0.14 -0.88 -0.08
N PHE A 67 0.49 -1.09 -1.36
CA PHE A 67 1.79 -1.61 -1.78
C PHE A 67 2.72 -0.47 -2.18
N PHE A 68 3.77 -0.24 -1.41
CA PHE A 68 4.66 0.90 -1.59
C PHE A 68 5.80 0.58 -2.54
N SER A 69 6.08 1.51 -3.45
CA SER A 69 7.23 1.45 -4.35
C SER A 69 7.75 2.86 -4.64
N VAL A 70 9.05 3.08 -4.42
CA VAL A 70 9.69 4.34 -4.80
C VAL A 70 9.85 4.38 -6.32
N ASN A 71 9.56 5.52 -6.94
CA ASN A 71 9.71 5.71 -8.38
C ASN A 71 11.15 5.40 -8.82
N ALA A 72 11.29 4.73 -9.97
CA ALA A 72 12.56 4.27 -10.54
C ALA A 72 13.40 3.29 -9.67
N SER A 73 12.93 2.86 -8.50
CA SER A 73 13.66 1.88 -7.66
C SER A 73 13.73 0.47 -8.25
N GLY A 74 12.82 0.11 -9.17
CA GLY A 74 12.74 -1.25 -9.72
C GLY A 74 12.21 -2.30 -8.75
N GLN A 75 11.62 -1.90 -7.62
CA GLN A 75 11.12 -2.81 -6.59
C GLN A 75 9.88 -2.24 -5.86
N PHE A 76 9.18 -3.11 -5.14
CA PHE A 76 8.30 -2.70 -4.06
C PHE A 76 9.04 -2.83 -2.73
N CYS A 77 8.90 -1.85 -1.84
CA CYS A 77 9.65 -1.77 -0.58
C CYS A 77 8.81 -2.16 0.65
N GLY A 78 7.51 -2.35 0.49
CA GLY A 78 6.67 -2.86 1.57
C GLY A 78 5.18 -2.77 1.33
N CYS A 79 4.43 -3.12 2.36
CA CYS A 79 2.98 -3.08 2.37
C CYS A 79 2.47 -2.59 3.72
N ALA A 80 1.46 -1.73 3.69
CA ALA A 80 0.78 -1.25 4.89
C ALA A 80 -0.74 -1.32 4.74
N GLN A 81 -1.44 -1.34 5.86
CA GLN A 81 -2.88 -1.19 5.92
C GLN A 81 -3.21 0.28 6.25
N MET A 82 -4.15 0.89 5.53
CA MET A 82 -4.76 2.15 5.94
C MET A 82 -5.61 1.90 7.20
N THR A 83 -5.50 2.77 8.22
CA THR A 83 -6.18 2.59 9.52
C THR A 83 -7.06 3.77 9.91
N SER A 84 -7.08 4.85 9.12
CA SER A 84 -7.99 5.98 9.30
C SER A 84 -8.44 6.54 7.95
N SER A 85 -9.54 7.31 7.97
CA SER A 85 -9.91 8.22 6.87
C SER A 85 -8.87 9.35 6.74
N ILE A 86 -8.91 10.07 5.62
CA ILE A 86 -8.02 11.19 5.33
C ILE A 86 -8.50 12.47 6.04
N ASP A 87 -7.62 13.04 6.87
CA ASP A 87 -7.80 14.35 7.48
C ASP A 87 -7.18 15.43 6.59
N TYR A 88 -8.02 16.10 5.79
CA TYR A 88 -7.63 17.21 4.91
C TYR A 88 -7.31 18.51 5.66
N LYS A 89 -7.59 18.61 6.96
CA LYS A 89 -7.30 19.81 7.77
C LYS A 89 -5.87 19.80 8.33
N GLN A 90 -5.27 18.62 8.49
CA GLN A 90 -3.86 18.50 8.89
C GLN A 90 -2.94 18.67 7.67
N LYS A 91 -2.14 19.73 7.69
CA LYS A 91 -0.90 19.81 6.90
C LYS A 91 0.20 19.16 7.73
N LEU A 92 0.99 18.29 7.12
CA LEU A 92 2.11 17.63 7.79
C LEU A 92 3.38 18.45 7.54
N ASP A 93 3.93 19.07 8.59
CA ASP A 93 5.19 19.84 8.55
C ASP A 93 6.44 19.01 8.16
N CYS A 94 6.30 17.69 7.91
CA CYS A 94 7.41 16.76 7.69
C CYS A 94 7.65 16.34 6.23
N TRP A 95 6.83 16.78 5.26
CA TRP A 95 7.05 16.48 3.83
C TRP A 95 7.82 17.61 3.15
N ALA A 96 8.59 17.27 2.12
CA ALA A 96 9.54 18.19 1.48
C ALA A 96 8.88 19.32 0.64
N ASP A 97 7.55 19.37 0.53
CA ASP A 97 6.84 20.35 -0.32
C ASP A 97 5.50 20.73 0.32
N ASP A 98 5.15 22.03 0.35
CA ASP A 98 3.93 22.59 0.98
C ASP A 98 2.60 22.19 0.30
N LYS A 99 2.67 21.31 -0.72
CA LYS A 99 1.55 20.93 -1.59
C LYS A 99 0.74 19.73 -1.11
N TRP A 100 1.20 19.00 -0.10
CA TRP A 100 0.57 17.77 0.34
C TRP A 100 -0.37 18.05 1.51
N SER A 101 -1.66 18.21 1.20
CA SER A 101 -2.74 18.31 2.19
C SER A 101 -3.48 16.96 2.28
N GLY A 102 -3.87 16.57 3.50
CA GLY A 102 -4.51 15.28 3.73
C GLY A 102 -3.53 14.23 4.26
N LYS A 103 -3.64 13.94 5.55
CA LYS A 103 -2.93 12.85 6.23
C LYS A 103 -3.90 11.72 6.55
N PHE A 104 -3.43 10.49 6.46
CA PHE A 104 -4.10 9.34 7.07
C PHE A 104 -3.09 8.44 7.78
N SER A 105 -3.61 7.64 8.72
CA SER A 105 -2.81 6.69 9.49
C SER A 105 -2.67 5.38 8.73
N VAL A 106 -1.50 4.76 8.85
CA VAL A 106 -1.20 3.44 8.26
C VAL A 106 -0.56 2.54 9.32
N LYS A 107 -0.74 1.23 9.17
CA LYS A 107 0.00 0.20 9.91
C LYS A 107 0.82 -0.61 8.93
N TRP A 108 2.13 -0.51 9.01
CA TRP A 108 3.04 -1.31 8.19
C TRP A 108 2.94 -2.79 8.56
N LEU A 109 2.79 -3.64 7.55
CA LEU A 109 2.70 -5.10 7.66
C LEU A 109 4.00 -5.76 7.23
N PHE A 110 4.58 -5.26 6.14
CA PHE A 110 5.84 -5.74 5.58
C PHE A 110 6.73 -4.55 5.24
N ILE A 111 7.99 -4.62 5.64
CA ILE A 111 9.06 -3.69 5.26
C ILE A 111 10.17 -4.57 4.69
N LYS A 112 10.16 -4.73 3.36
CA LYS A 112 11.04 -5.64 2.63
C LYS A 112 11.06 -5.23 1.18
N ASP A 113 12.27 -5.13 0.63
CA ASP A 113 12.48 -4.90 -0.78
C ASP A 113 12.30 -6.19 -1.59
N ILE A 114 11.38 -6.15 -2.55
CA ILE A 114 11.12 -7.26 -3.47
C ILE A 114 11.24 -6.75 -4.90
N PRO A 115 12.22 -7.23 -5.69
CA PRO A 115 12.44 -6.76 -7.05
C PRO A 115 11.23 -6.99 -7.97
N ASN A 116 11.01 -6.07 -8.91
CA ASN A 116 9.89 -6.11 -9.86
C ASN A 116 9.77 -7.41 -10.65
N ARG A 117 10.86 -8.14 -10.87
CA ARG A 117 10.84 -9.46 -11.53
C ARG A 117 9.89 -10.45 -10.87
N HIS A 118 9.65 -10.31 -9.57
CA HIS A 118 8.72 -11.16 -8.83
C HIS A 118 7.25 -10.76 -9.05
N PHE A 119 6.96 -9.52 -9.45
CA PHE A 119 5.60 -9.01 -9.65
C PHE A 119 5.20 -8.84 -11.11
N ILE A 120 6.15 -8.86 -12.06
CA ILE A 120 5.92 -8.52 -13.47
C ILE A 120 4.88 -9.41 -14.17
N HIS A 121 4.66 -10.63 -13.66
CA HIS A 121 3.67 -11.57 -14.19
C HIS A 121 2.23 -11.26 -13.74
N ILE A 122 2.06 -10.36 -12.75
CA ILE A 122 0.75 -9.95 -12.26
C ILE A 122 0.23 -8.83 -13.18
N ILE A 123 -0.69 -9.20 -14.07
CA ILE A 123 -1.31 -8.31 -15.05
C ILE A 123 -2.60 -7.71 -14.48
N LEU A 124 -2.78 -6.39 -14.67
CA LEU A 124 -3.95 -5.65 -14.22
C LEU A 124 -4.91 -5.36 -15.38
N GLU A 125 -6.04 -6.06 -15.41
CA GLU A 125 -7.08 -5.88 -16.42
C GLU A 125 -7.72 -4.48 -16.38
N ASN A 126 -7.74 -3.84 -15.21
CA ASN A 126 -8.24 -2.49 -15.01
C ASN A 126 -7.19 -1.40 -15.30
N ASN A 127 -6.02 -1.76 -15.85
CA ASN A 127 -4.95 -0.84 -16.23
C ASN A 127 -4.33 -1.24 -17.59
N GLU A 128 -5.19 -1.37 -18.61
CA GLU A 128 -4.79 -1.69 -19.99
C GLU A 128 -4.00 -3.01 -20.12
N ASN A 129 -4.23 -3.99 -19.24
CA ASN A 129 -3.46 -5.23 -19.15
C ASN A 129 -1.94 -5.00 -19.00
N LYS A 130 -1.54 -3.91 -18.35
CA LYS A 130 -0.15 -3.66 -18.00
C LYS A 130 0.23 -4.45 -16.74
N PRO A 131 1.52 -4.83 -16.58
CA PRO A 131 2.02 -5.38 -15.32
C PRO A 131 1.77 -4.43 -14.15
N VAL A 132 1.53 -4.97 -12.95
CA VAL A 132 1.34 -4.18 -11.73
C VAL A 132 2.54 -3.27 -11.40
N THR A 133 3.74 -3.65 -11.85
CA THR A 133 4.97 -2.85 -11.73
C THR A 133 4.92 -1.53 -12.51
N ASN A 134 4.00 -1.41 -13.49
CA ASN A 134 3.82 -0.21 -14.32
C ASN A 134 2.67 0.68 -13.80
N SER A 135 2.16 0.39 -12.61
CA SER A 135 1.09 1.15 -11.97
C SER A 135 1.54 2.57 -11.60
N ARG A 136 0.62 3.52 -11.73
CA ARG A 136 0.77 4.89 -11.19
C ARG A 136 0.34 4.93 -9.73
N ASP A 137 0.60 6.08 -9.09
CA ASP A 137 0.17 6.31 -7.72
C ASP A 137 -1.35 6.12 -7.57
N THR A 138 -1.75 5.41 -6.51
CA THR A 138 -3.13 5.05 -6.19
C THR A 138 -3.86 4.19 -7.23
N GLN A 139 -3.14 3.46 -8.10
CA GLN A 139 -3.75 2.44 -8.95
C GLN A 139 -4.43 1.37 -8.10
N GLU A 140 -5.72 1.14 -8.31
CA GLU A 140 -6.44 0.05 -7.67
C GLU A 140 -6.00 -1.30 -8.24
N VAL A 141 -5.75 -2.26 -7.37
CA VAL A 141 -5.38 -3.63 -7.72
C VAL A 141 -6.58 -4.54 -7.44
N PRO A 142 -7.08 -5.29 -8.45
CA PRO A 142 -8.17 -6.24 -8.26
C PRO A 142 -7.83 -7.27 -7.18
N ILE A 143 -8.83 -7.73 -6.43
CA ILE A 143 -8.62 -8.52 -5.21
C ILE A 143 -7.73 -9.75 -5.41
N ASP A 144 -7.94 -10.50 -6.50
CA ASP A 144 -7.17 -11.72 -6.77
C ASP A 144 -5.71 -11.42 -7.10
N LYS A 145 -5.44 -10.27 -7.72
CA LYS A 145 -4.08 -9.78 -7.99
C LYS A 145 -3.43 -9.26 -6.70
N GLY A 146 -4.20 -8.56 -5.86
CA GLY A 146 -3.75 -8.09 -4.55
C GLY A 146 -3.36 -9.25 -3.63
N ARG A 147 -4.14 -10.34 -3.64
CA ARG A 147 -3.81 -11.59 -2.92
C ARG A 147 -2.50 -12.21 -3.40
N GLN A 148 -2.26 -12.25 -4.71
CA GLN A 148 -0.99 -12.73 -5.26
C GLN A 148 0.19 -11.88 -4.79
N MET A 149 0.05 -10.55 -4.79
CA MET A 149 1.07 -9.66 -4.25
C MET A 149 1.32 -9.89 -2.76
N MET A 150 0.27 -10.05 -1.95
CA MET A 150 0.39 -10.36 -0.51
C MET A 150 1.16 -11.67 -0.28
N GLU A 151 0.92 -12.69 -1.10
CA GLU A 151 1.64 -13.97 -0.99
C GLU A 151 3.13 -13.81 -1.27
N ILE A 152 3.49 -13.05 -2.31
CA ILE A 152 4.90 -12.72 -2.61
C ILE A 152 5.55 -11.96 -1.46
N PHE A 153 4.84 -11.03 -0.82
CA PHE A 153 5.34 -10.33 0.37
C PHE A 153 5.52 -11.23 1.59
N ARG A 154 4.75 -12.33 1.67
CA ARG A 154 4.79 -13.29 2.78
C ARG A 154 5.92 -14.32 2.63
N SER A 155 6.38 -14.59 1.41
CA SER A 155 7.54 -15.46 1.12
C SER A 155 8.87 -14.81 1.47
#